data_AF-A0A1Y6FWA9-F1
#
_entry.id   AF-A0A1Y6FWA9-F1
#
_cell.length_a   1.000
_cell.length_b   1.000
_cell.length_c   1.000
_cell.angle_alpha   90.00
_cell.angle_beta   90.00
_cell.angle_gamma   90.00
#
_symmetry.space_group_name_H-M   'P 1'
#
loop_
_entity.id
_entity.type
_entity.pdbx_description
1 polymer ?
#
loop_
_entity_poly.entity_id
_entity_poly.type
_entity_poly.pdbx_seq_one_letter_code
_entity_poly.pdbx_strand_id
1 'polypeptide(L)'
;MRKALLQLIATAALLVTTAAAADAELDEAVTAFENGDFDTARQVFEAHPNHPTALMYLSQIVRREDLDESEELIDQAVELAPDYAEAQFQRGITMGAQANTSIFSALGYAKKALHSFQRAVELEPETVLYRQGLMGFYLAAPGIAGGDMELAWEQVQEIAKLDARSGMIAELDYLRADDQQEIFQRRLKEAVETHSEIPDFYFLAGLNAQAETEYQRAHELFVAGSQQQAPDERSEKARLSALYQVARTAVFSGNHVAEGTAAIESYLDENPGKPDLPSRDWAEFRLAQLYQLQGNSEQAAEITNRLGNSQDESLTKAIKEHHRELAGK
;
A
#
# COMPACT_ATOMS: atom_id res chain seq x y z
N MET A 1 -18.06 40.72 38.10
CA MET A 1 -18.31 40.43 36.66
C MET A 1 -17.07 40.65 35.78
N ARG A 2 -16.43 41.84 35.73
CA ARG A 2 -15.25 42.08 34.87
C ARG A 2 -14.04 41.14 35.12
N LYS A 3 -13.72 40.81 36.38
CA LYS A 3 -12.62 39.87 36.71
C LYS A 3 -12.91 38.42 36.27
N ALA A 4 -14.15 37.96 36.42
CA ALA A 4 -14.58 36.64 35.96
C ALA A 4 -14.57 36.55 34.43
N LEU A 5 -15.00 37.60 33.73
CA LEU A 5 -14.95 37.69 32.26
C LEU A 5 -13.51 37.69 31.73
N LEU A 6 -12.59 38.41 32.38
CA LEU A 6 -11.16 38.42 32.02
C LEU A 6 -10.47 37.08 32.27
N GLN A 7 -10.83 36.36 33.35
CA GLN A 7 -10.32 35.01 33.61
C GLN A 7 -10.84 33.99 32.60
N LEU A 8 -12.11 34.10 32.18
CA LEU A 8 -12.73 33.24 31.16
C LEU A 8 -12.12 33.48 29.77
N ILE A 9 -11.83 34.74 29.42
CA ILE A 9 -11.15 35.09 28.17
C ILE A 9 -9.68 34.61 28.19
N ALA A 10 -8.98 34.74 29.32
CA ALA A 10 -7.60 34.27 29.45
C ALA A 10 -7.50 32.72 29.44
N THR A 11 -8.47 32.00 30.03
CA THR A 11 -8.51 30.53 29.95
C THR A 11 -8.89 30.04 28.56
N ALA A 12 -9.85 30.69 27.90
CA ALA A 12 -10.17 30.39 26.50
C ALA A 12 -8.99 30.68 25.56
N ALA A 13 -8.27 31.80 25.75
CA ALA A 13 -7.08 32.12 24.97
C ALA A 13 -5.93 31.13 25.23
N LEU A 14 -5.71 30.71 26.48
CA LEU A 14 -4.69 29.71 26.83
C LEU A 14 -5.02 28.32 26.25
N LEU A 15 -6.30 27.91 26.29
CA LEU A 15 -6.77 26.65 25.69
C LEU A 15 -6.65 26.64 24.16
N VAL A 16 -6.91 27.77 23.50
CA VAL A 16 -6.73 27.93 22.04
C VAL A 16 -5.24 27.85 21.66
N THR A 17 -4.32 28.41 22.49
CA THR A 17 -2.88 28.31 22.22
C THR A 17 -2.31 26.91 22.40
N THR A 18 -2.89 26.08 23.29
CA THR A 18 -2.41 24.69 23.49
C THR A 18 -2.90 23.73 22.42
N ALA A 19 -4.13 23.90 21.90
CA ALA A 19 -4.66 23.04 20.85
C ALA A 19 -3.91 23.23 19.53
N ALA A 20 -3.68 24.48 19.10
CA ALA A 20 -2.95 24.77 17.86
C ALA A 20 -1.47 24.33 17.90
N ALA A 21 -0.86 24.26 19.09
CA ALA A 21 0.49 23.74 19.25
C ALA A 21 0.54 22.21 19.16
N ALA A 22 -0.49 21.50 19.67
CA ALA A 22 -0.62 20.05 19.52
C ALA A 22 -0.88 19.66 18.06
N ASP A 23 -1.72 20.40 17.34
CA ASP A 23 -2.00 20.15 15.92
C ASP A 23 -0.73 20.25 15.05
N ALA A 24 0.11 21.27 15.29
CA ALA A 24 1.36 21.43 14.55
C ALA A 24 2.38 20.31 14.83
N GLU A 25 2.47 19.84 16.07
CA GLU A 25 3.33 18.71 16.44
C GLU A 25 2.85 17.41 15.77
N LEU A 26 1.52 17.22 15.68
CA LEU A 26 0.92 16.09 15.00
C LEU A 26 1.13 16.13 13.49
N ASP A 27 1.08 17.30 12.84
CA ASP A 27 1.38 17.43 11.41
C ASP A 27 2.83 16.98 11.09
N GLU A 28 3.79 17.33 11.94
CA GLU A 28 5.18 16.85 11.81
C GLU A 28 5.27 15.33 12.00
N ALA A 29 4.52 14.76 12.95
CA ALA A 29 4.48 13.31 13.16
C ALA A 29 3.80 12.56 12.01
N VAL A 30 2.75 13.12 11.41
CA VAL A 30 2.12 12.58 10.19
C VAL A 30 3.12 12.61 9.05
N THR A 31 3.86 13.70 8.87
CA THR A 31 4.93 13.77 7.86
C THR A 31 6.00 12.71 8.10
N ALA A 32 6.40 12.47 9.36
CA ALA A 32 7.35 11.40 9.70
C ALA A 32 6.77 10.02 9.35
N PHE A 33 5.50 9.77 9.69
CA PHE A 33 4.79 8.53 9.36
C PHE A 33 4.72 8.28 7.84
N GLU A 34 4.35 9.30 7.06
CA GLU A 34 4.27 9.23 5.59
C GLU A 34 5.63 8.94 4.95
N ASN A 35 6.71 9.41 5.57
CA ASN A 35 8.09 9.12 5.16
C ASN A 35 8.63 7.79 5.70
N GLY A 36 7.82 7.02 6.46
CA GLY A 36 8.21 5.75 7.04
C GLY A 36 9.06 5.83 8.30
N ASP A 37 9.27 7.03 8.88
CA ASP A 37 9.91 7.21 10.18
C ASP A 37 8.89 6.96 11.31
N PHE A 38 8.52 5.68 11.44
CA PHE A 38 7.52 5.25 12.40
C PHE A 38 7.97 5.41 13.85
N ASP A 39 9.27 5.38 14.14
CA ASP A 39 9.79 5.55 15.50
C ASP A 39 9.56 6.99 16.00
N THR A 40 9.93 7.99 15.18
CA THR A 40 9.67 9.40 15.48
C THR A 40 8.17 9.67 15.56
N ALA A 41 7.40 9.17 14.59
CA ALA A 41 5.95 9.39 14.55
C ALA A 41 5.25 8.78 15.79
N ARG A 42 5.60 7.55 16.16
CA ARG A 42 5.05 6.84 17.33
C ARG A 42 5.26 7.63 18.61
N GLN A 43 6.48 8.13 18.83
CA GLN A 43 6.80 8.91 20.04
C GLN A 43 5.87 10.11 20.21
N VAL A 44 5.57 10.82 19.13
CA VAL A 44 4.67 11.98 19.17
C VAL A 44 3.22 11.54 19.38
N PHE A 45 2.73 10.53 18.67
CA PHE A 45 1.35 10.08 18.83
C PHE A 45 1.05 9.56 20.25
N GLU A 46 1.99 8.86 20.88
CA GLU A 46 1.88 8.40 22.27
C GLU A 46 1.81 9.57 23.28
N ALA A 47 2.37 10.74 22.95
CA ALA A 47 2.29 11.94 23.78
C ALA A 47 0.89 12.59 23.75
N HIS A 48 0.02 12.19 22.81
CA HIS A 48 -1.32 12.75 22.59
C HIS A 48 -2.44 11.69 22.72
N PRO A 49 -2.57 10.98 23.87
CA PRO A 49 -3.39 9.76 24.00
C PRO A 49 -4.91 9.95 23.92
N ASN A 50 -5.40 11.19 23.81
CA ASN A 50 -6.83 11.50 23.65
C ASN A 50 -7.09 12.31 22.37
N HIS A 51 -6.12 12.41 21.47
CA HIS A 51 -6.28 13.10 20.20
C HIS A 51 -6.70 12.10 19.11
N PRO A 52 -7.87 12.25 18.44
CA PRO A 52 -8.36 11.28 17.46
C PRO A 52 -7.34 10.97 16.35
N THR A 53 -6.65 11.99 15.83
CA THR A 53 -5.57 11.80 14.83
C THR A 53 -4.42 10.96 15.38
N ALA A 54 -3.94 11.24 16.60
CA ALA A 54 -2.84 10.49 17.19
C ALA A 54 -3.22 9.03 17.42
N LEU A 55 -4.42 8.78 17.98
CA LEU A 55 -4.97 7.44 18.16
C LEU A 55 -5.11 6.68 16.84
N MET A 56 -5.63 7.35 15.81
CA MET A 56 -5.77 6.77 14.47
C MET A 56 -4.41 6.37 13.89
N TYR A 57 -3.42 7.27 13.87
CA TYR A 57 -2.10 6.94 13.31
C TYR A 57 -1.35 5.91 14.16
N LEU A 58 -1.40 6.01 15.49
CA LEU A 58 -0.80 5.00 16.37
C LEU A 58 -1.41 3.63 16.13
N SER A 59 -2.73 3.54 15.94
CA SER A 59 -3.41 2.28 15.60
C SER A 59 -2.86 1.66 14.32
N GLN A 60 -2.46 2.47 13.32
CA GLN A 60 -1.88 1.98 12.07
C GLN A 60 -0.48 1.43 12.27
N ILE A 61 0.35 2.09 13.10
CA ILE A 61 1.70 1.64 13.44
C ILE A 61 1.62 0.28 14.14
N VAL A 62 0.84 0.18 15.21
CA VAL A 62 0.80 -1.04 16.03
C VAL A 62 0.02 -2.19 15.38
N ARG A 63 -0.80 -1.94 14.35
CA ARG A 63 -1.60 -2.98 13.66
C ARG A 63 -0.81 -4.22 13.24
N ARG A 64 0.47 -4.05 12.89
CA ARG A 64 1.35 -5.15 12.48
C ARG A 64 2.02 -5.88 13.65
N GLU A 65 2.03 -5.25 14.82
CA GLU A 65 2.67 -5.71 16.05
C GLU A 65 1.62 -6.40 16.95
N ASP A 66 0.54 -5.68 17.22
CA ASP A 66 -0.56 -6.07 18.09
C ASP A 66 -1.89 -5.56 17.50
N LEU A 67 -2.68 -6.49 16.98
CA LEU A 67 -3.94 -6.17 16.32
C LEU A 67 -5.07 -5.86 17.33
N ASP A 68 -4.95 -6.34 18.57
CA ASP A 68 -5.92 -6.06 19.64
C ASP A 68 -5.71 -4.63 20.16
N GLU A 69 -4.46 -4.22 20.37
CA GLU A 69 -4.12 -2.82 20.70
C GLU A 69 -4.56 -1.86 19.59
N SER A 70 -4.35 -2.24 18.32
CA SER A 70 -4.84 -1.46 17.17
C SER A 70 -6.36 -1.28 17.19
N GLU A 71 -7.12 -2.31 17.55
CA GLU A 71 -8.58 -2.23 17.71
C GLU A 71 -8.97 -1.24 18.82
N GLU A 72 -8.35 -1.32 20.00
CA GLU A 72 -8.66 -0.42 21.12
C GLU A 72 -8.42 1.04 20.75
N LEU A 73 -7.26 1.35 20.15
CA LEU A 73 -6.89 2.70 19.74
C LEU A 73 -7.83 3.27 18.68
N ILE A 74 -8.16 2.50 17.65
CA ILE A 74 -9.02 2.99 16.56
C ILE A 74 -10.48 3.09 17.00
N ASP A 75 -10.96 2.20 17.88
CA ASP A 75 -12.30 2.32 18.49
C ASP A 75 -12.40 3.60 19.32
N GLN A 76 -11.35 3.93 20.10
CA GLN A 76 -11.31 5.19 20.85
C GLN A 76 -11.29 6.41 19.93
N ALA A 77 -10.53 6.37 18.82
CA ALA A 77 -10.47 7.46 17.85
C ALA A 77 -11.87 7.78 17.27
N VAL A 78 -12.63 6.75 16.85
CA VAL A 78 -13.97 6.94 16.29
C VAL A 78 -15.03 7.27 17.34
N GLU A 79 -14.82 6.90 18.62
CA GLU A 79 -15.69 7.33 19.72
C GLU A 79 -15.53 8.84 19.97
N LEU A 80 -14.30 9.34 19.96
CA LEU A 80 -13.98 10.75 20.17
C LEU A 80 -14.37 11.63 18.96
N ALA A 81 -14.23 11.12 17.74
CA ALA A 81 -14.54 11.83 16.50
C ALA A 81 -15.35 10.93 15.53
N PRO A 82 -16.65 10.73 15.75
CA PRO A 82 -17.48 9.83 14.95
C PRO A 82 -17.69 10.27 13.50
N ASP A 83 -17.41 11.54 13.19
CA ASP A 83 -17.44 12.14 11.86
C ASP A 83 -16.07 12.24 11.18
N TYR A 84 -15.01 11.67 11.78
CA TYR A 84 -13.71 11.58 11.16
C TYR A 84 -13.65 10.42 10.15
N ALA A 85 -13.85 10.74 8.87
CA ALA A 85 -13.95 9.75 7.79
C ALA A 85 -12.72 8.85 7.69
N GLU A 86 -11.51 9.41 7.83
CA GLU A 86 -10.27 8.63 7.78
C GLU A 86 -10.16 7.63 8.93
N ALA A 87 -10.55 8.02 10.16
CA ALA A 87 -10.56 7.10 11.29
C ALA A 87 -11.58 5.96 11.07
N GLN A 88 -12.74 6.25 10.48
CA GLN A 88 -13.71 5.22 10.09
C GLN A 88 -13.13 4.27 9.04
N PHE A 89 -12.41 4.80 8.05
CA PHE A 89 -11.76 3.98 7.04
C PHE A 89 -10.68 3.07 7.64
N GLN A 90 -9.79 3.62 8.48
CA GLN A 90 -8.75 2.86 9.18
C GLN A 90 -9.33 1.83 10.15
N ARG A 91 -10.47 2.12 10.77
CA ARG A 91 -11.23 1.16 11.56
C ARG A 91 -11.75 0.01 10.70
N GLY A 92 -12.25 0.31 9.51
CA GLY A 92 -12.63 -0.71 8.52
C GLY A 92 -11.50 -1.68 8.23
N ILE A 93 -10.29 -1.16 8.00
CA ILE A 93 -9.08 -1.96 7.78
C ILE A 93 -8.73 -2.83 9.00
N THR A 94 -8.70 -2.25 10.20
CA THR A 94 -8.37 -2.99 11.44
C THR A 94 -9.38 -4.10 11.72
N MET A 95 -10.67 -3.83 11.58
CA MET A 95 -11.73 -4.82 11.78
C MET A 95 -11.70 -5.92 10.70
N GLY A 96 -11.37 -5.57 9.46
CA GLY A 96 -11.17 -6.54 8.39
C GLY A 96 -10.00 -7.48 8.67
N ALA A 97 -8.89 -6.94 9.19
CA ALA A 97 -7.76 -7.75 9.64
C ALA A 97 -8.15 -8.69 10.79
N GLN A 98 -8.90 -8.20 11.79
CA GLN A 98 -9.41 -9.04 12.89
C GLN A 98 -10.33 -10.17 12.39
N ALA A 99 -11.11 -9.90 11.35
CA ALA A 99 -11.95 -10.93 10.74
C ALA A 99 -11.14 -12.08 10.12
N ASN A 100 -9.93 -11.80 9.64
CA ASN A 100 -9.05 -12.80 9.04
C ASN A 100 -8.28 -13.64 10.07
N THR A 101 -8.11 -13.15 11.30
CA THR A 101 -7.37 -13.85 12.37
C THR A 101 -8.27 -14.70 13.25
N SER A 102 -9.55 -14.34 13.40
CA SER A 102 -10.46 -14.99 14.34
C SER A 102 -11.48 -15.92 13.68
N ILE A 103 -11.49 -17.21 14.05
CA ILE A 103 -12.48 -18.17 13.56
C ILE A 103 -13.88 -17.91 14.14
N PHE A 104 -13.97 -17.54 15.43
CA PHE A 104 -15.25 -17.45 16.14
C PHE A 104 -15.92 -16.09 16.01
N SER A 105 -15.13 -15.00 15.89
CA SER A 105 -15.65 -13.64 15.78
C SER A 105 -15.51 -13.03 14.38
N ALA A 106 -15.00 -13.77 13.39
CA ALA A 106 -14.86 -13.33 11.99
C ALA A 106 -16.08 -12.58 11.47
N LEU A 107 -17.28 -13.16 11.64
CA LEU A 107 -18.51 -12.57 11.13
C LEU A 107 -18.88 -11.25 11.82
N GLY A 108 -18.61 -11.13 13.12
CA GLY A 108 -18.83 -9.89 13.87
C GLY A 108 -17.88 -8.80 13.42
N TYR A 109 -16.60 -9.13 13.26
CA TYR A 109 -15.57 -8.22 12.78
C TYR A 109 -15.81 -7.78 11.33
N ALA A 110 -16.20 -8.68 10.44
CA ALA A 110 -16.54 -8.34 9.06
C ALA A 110 -17.71 -7.34 9.01
N LYS A 111 -18.74 -7.50 9.85
CA LYS A 111 -19.84 -6.52 9.96
C LYS A 111 -19.38 -5.17 10.48
N LYS A 112 -18.50 -5.14 11.50
CA LYS A 112 -17.88 -3.89 11.99
C LYS A 112 -17.06 -3.21 10.88
N ALA A 113 -16.33 -3.99 10.09
CA ALA A 113 -15.53 -3.49 8.96
C ALA A 113 -16.42 -2.86 7.89
N LEU A 114 -17.45 -3.58 7.43
CA LEU A 114 -18.42 -3.08 6.46
C LEU A 114 -19.05 -1.76 6.90
N HIS A 115 -19.55 -1.71 8.14
CA HIS A 115 -20.15 -0.49 8.70
C HIS A 115 -19.16 0.69 8.68
N SER A 116 -17.89 0.45 9.02
CA SER A 116 -16.89 1.51 9.09
C SER A 116 -16.51 2.02 7.68
N PHE A 117 -16.38 1.12 6.70
CA PHE A 117 -16.17 1.51 5.29
C PHE A 117 -17.37 2.29 4.72
N GLN A 118 -18.60 1.84 4.99
CA GLN A 118 -19.81 2.57 4.61
C GLN A 118 -19.82 3.96 5.25
N ARG A 119 -19.48 4.06 6.54
CA ARG A 119 -19.46 5.34 7.24
C ARG A 119 -18.42 6.30 6.67
N ALA A 120 -17.24 5.82 6.28
CA ALA A 120 -16.22 6.64 5.63
C ALA A 120 -16.74 7.22 4.29
N VAL A 121 -17.40 6.40 3.46
CA VAL A 121 -18.00 6.83 2.18
C VAL A 121 -19.19 7.77 2.39
N GLU A 122 -20.00 7.57 3.43
CA GLU A 122 -21.10 8.49 3.78
C GLU A 122 -20.60 9.87 4.19
N LEU A 123 -19.50 9.93 4.96
CA LEU A 123 -18.89 11.16 5.42
C LEU A 123 -18.19 11.91 4.29
N GLU A 124 -17.45 11.19 3.45
CA GLU A 124 -16.70 11.75 2.33
C GLU A 124 -16.94 10.95 1.03
N PRO A 125 -18.08 11.19 0.36
CA PRO A 125 -18.47 10.43 -0.82
C PRO A 125 -17.61 10.72 -2.06
N GLU A 126 -16.78 11.74 -2.06
CA GLU A 126 -15.90 12.06 -3.20
C GLU A 126 -14.48 11.50 -3.02
N THR A 127 -14.19 10.84 -1.90
CA THR A 127 -12.88 10.25 -1.61
C THR A 127 -12.77 8.86 -2.27
N VAL A 128 -12.04 8.80 -3.39
CA VAL A 128 -11.82 7.57 -4.18
C VAL A 128 -11.29 6.41 -3.32
N LEU A 129 -10.35 6.70 -2.41
CA LEU A 129 -9.76 5.70 -1.52
C LEU A 129 -10.82 4.97 -0.67
N TYR A 130 -11.80 5.70 -0.13
CA TYR A 130 -12.83 5.11 0.73
C TYR A 130 -13.79 4.24 -0.07
N ARG A 131 -14.14 4.67 -1.29
CA ARG A 131 -14.93 3.85 -2.21
C ARG A 131 -14.20 2.58 -2.64
N GLN A 132 -12.89 2.67 -2.89
CA GLN A 132 -12.06 1.52 -3.20
C GLN A 132 -12.00 0.52 -2.04
N GLY A 133 -11.88 0.99 -0.79
CA GLY A 133 -11.95 0.09 0.37
C GLY A 133 -13.31 -0.58 0.54
N LEU A 134 -14.40 0.17 0.36
CA LEU A 134 -15.75 -0.40 0.41
C LEU A 134 -16.00 -1.40 -0.72
N MET A 135 -15.60 -1.07 -1.95
CA MET A 135 -15.60 -1.98 -3.10
C MET A 135 -14.80 -3.25 -2.80
N GLY A 136 -13.57 -3.11 -2.30
CA GLY A 136 -12.71 -4.24 -1.95
C GLY A 136 -13.31 -5.14 -0.89
N PHE A 137 -13.99 -4.57 0.12
CA PHE A 137 -14.74 -5.36 1.09
C PHE A 137 -15.85 -6.16 0.43
N TYR A 138 -16.65 -5.52 -0.44
CA TYR A 138 -17.74 -6.19 -1.15
C TYR A 138 -17.26 -7.33 -2.06
N LEU A 139 -16.10 -7.17 -2.71
CA LEU A 139 -15.49 -8.20 -3.55
C LEU A 139 -14.90 -9.37 -2.75
N ALA A 140 -14.30 -9.10 -1.58
CA ALA A 140 -13.53 -10.09 -0.84
C ALA A 140 -14.32 -10.86 0.23
N ALA A 141 -15.30 -10.22 0.88
CA ALA A 141 -16.03 -10.84 1.97
C ALA A 141 -17.03 -11.90 1.46
N PRO A 142 -17.29 -12.98 2.21
CA PRO A 142 -18.40 -13.87 1.90
C PRO A 142 -19.75 -13.14 1.97
N GLY A 143 -20.75 -13.57 1.17
CA GLY A 143 -22.08 -12.95 1.18
C GLY A 143 -22.76 -12.92 2.55
N ILE A 144 -22.57 -13.96 3.36
CA ILE A 144 -23.09 -14.00 4.75
C ILE A 144 -22.48 -12.93 5.66
N ALA A 145 -21.30 -12.44 5.32
CA ALA A 145 -20.54 -11.41 6.03
C ALA A 145 -20.73 -10.01 5.42
N GLY A 146 -21.52 -9.90 4.35
CA GLY A 146 -21.83 -8.63 3.68
C GLY A 146 -21.05 -8.37 2.39
N GLY A 147 -20.36 -9.37 1.84
CA GLY A 147 -19.86 -9.29 0.46
C GLY A 147 -21.00 -9.26 -0.55
N ASP A 148 -20.86 -8.47 -1.61
CA ASP A 148 -21.92 -8.24 -2.58
C ASP A 148 -21.36 -7.69 -3.90
N MET A 149 -21.39 -8.49 -4.96
CA MET A 149 -20.84 -8.10 -6.27
C MET A 149 -21.63 -6.95 -6.91
N GLU A 150 -22.95 -6.87 -6.70
CA GLU A 150 -23.74 -5.78 -7.28
C GLU A 150 -23.37 -4.44 -6.63
N LEU A 151 -23.22 -4.42 -5.30
CA LEU A 151 -22.76 -3.24 -4.57
C LEU A 151 -21.30 -2.88 -4.86
N ALA A 152 -20.44 -3.88 -5.11
CA ALA A 152 -19.08 -3.63 -5.59
C ALA A 152 -19.10 -2.91 -6.94
N TRP A 153 -19.94 -3.35 -7.88
CA TRP A 153 -20.09 -2.72 -9.18
C TRP A 153 -20.62 -1.29 -9.10
N GLU A 154 -21.56 -1.00 -8.18
CA GLU A 154 -21.99 0.36 -7.90
C GLU A 154 -20.80 1.26 -7.49
N GLN A 155 -19.89 0.76 -6.63
CA GLN A 155 -18.70 1.53 -6.28
C GLN A 155 -17.76 1.73 -7.46
N VAL A 156 -17.59 0.74 -8.35
CA VAL A 156 -16.82 0.92 -9.62
C VAL A 156 -17.38 2.10 -10.42
N GLN A 157 -18.70 2.16 -10.56
CA GLN A 157 -19.37 3.24 -11.31
C GLN A 157 -19.19 4.61 -10.64
N GLU A 158 -19.28 4.70 -9.32
CA GLU A 158 -19.05 5.96 -8.61
C GLU A 158 -17.58 6.39 -8.67
N ILE A 159 -16.62 5.47 -8.54
CA ILE A 159 -15.20 5.77 -8.69
C ILE A 159 -14.91 6.32 -10.09
N ALA A 160 -15.48 5.71 -11.13
CA ALA A 160 -15.28 6.17 -12.51
C ALA A 160 -15.82 7.58 -12.80
N LYS A 161 -16.82 8.05 -12.03
CA LYS A 161 -17.32 9.43 -12.13
C LYS A 161 -16.37 10.44 -11.49
N LEU A 162 -15.65 10.03 -10.44
CA LEU A 162 -14.72 10.87 -9.69
C LEU A 162 -13.36 10.96 -10.40
N ASP A 163 -12.84 9.81 -10.82
CA ASP A 163 -11.55 9.69 -11.49
C ASP A 163 -11.57 8.54 -12.51
N ALA A 164 -11.40 8.88 -13.79
CA ALA A 164 -11.48 7.90 -14.88
C ALA A 164 -10.42 6.80 -14.77
N ARG A 165 -9.19 7.16 -14.38
CA ARG A 165 -8.08 6.21 -14.19
C ARG A 165 -8.36 5.22 -13.06
N SER A 166 -8.80 5.72 -11.91
CA SER A 166 -9.19 4.86 -10.79
C SER A 166 -10.42 4.03 -11.10
N GLY A 167 -11.36 4.54 -11.91
CA GLY A 167 -12.52 3.79 -12.39
C GLY A 167 -12.13 2.58 -13.23
N MET A 168 -11.18 2.75 -14.15
CA MET A 168 -10.66 1.64 -14.96
C MET A 168 -9.95 0.59 -14.11
N ILE A 169 -9.20 1.02 -13.10
CA ILE A 169 -8.50 0.10 -12.19
C ILE A 169 -9.50 -0.66 -11.31
N ALA A 170 -10.51 0.04 -10.77
CA ALA A 170 -11.60 -0.56 -10.02
C ALA A 170 -12.38 -1.60 -10.86
N GLU A 171 -12.63 -1.30 -12.14
CA GLU A 171 -13.25 -2.23 -13.08
C GLU A 171 -12.38 -3.47 -13.31
N LEU A 172 -11.07 -3.30 -13.50
CA LEU A 172 -10.15 -4.43 -13.65
C LEU A 172 -10.12 -5.33 -12.40
N ASP A 173 -10.17 -4.74 -11.21
CA ASP A 173 -10.21 -5.49 -9.95
C ASP A 173 -11.54 -6.24 -9.78
N TYR A 174 -12.66 -5.60 -10.13
CA TYR A 174 -13.97 -6.25 -10.19
C TYR A 174 -13.97 -7.46 -11.13
N LEU A 175 -13.51 -7.27 -12.38
CA LEU A 175 -13.51 -8.34 -13.39
C LEU A 175 -12.63 -9.52 -12.98
N ARG A 176 -11.53 -9.26 -12.27
CA ARG A 176 -10.68 -10.31 -11.70
C ARG A 176 -11.39 -11.07 -10.58
N ALA A 177 -12.08 -10.38 -9.70
CA ALA A 177 -12.83 -10.99 -8.60
C ALA A 177 -14.03 -11.81 -9.09
N ASP A 178 -14.69 -11.36 -10.16
CA ASP A 178 -15.82 -12.05 -10.81
C ASP A 178 -15.40 -13.15 -11.80
N ASP A 179 -14.10 -13.45 -11.89
CA ASP A 179 -13.53 -14.48 -12.78
C ASP A 179 -13.85 -14.26 -14.28
N GLN A 180 -14.02 -13.00 -14.70
CA GLN A 180 -14.31 -12.62 -16.09
C GLN A 180 -13.03 -12.43 -16.92
N GLN A 181 -12.19 -13.46 -16.99
CA GLN A 181 -10.83 -13.38 -17.52
C GLN A 181 -10.74 -12.83 -18.96
N GLU A 182 -11.63 -13.23 -19.87
CA GLU A 182 -11.63 -12.74 -21.25
C GLU A 182 -11.93 -11.24 -21.34
N ILE A 183 -12.87 -10.76 -20.51
CA ILE A 183 -13.24 -9.35 -20.47
C ILE A 183 -12.14 -8.55 -19.78
N PHE A 184 -11.58 -9.06 -18.68
CA PHE A 184 -10.42 -8.50 -17.99
C PHE A 184 -9.26 -8.26 -18.97
N GLN A 185 -8.86 -9.28 -19.73
CA GLN A 185 -7.74 -9.18 -20.69
C GLN A 185 -7.99 -8.13 -21.77
N ARG A 186 -9.21 -8.08 -22.32
CA ARG A 186 -9.60 -7.08 -23.32
C ARG A 186 -9.55 -5.66 -22.74
N ARG A 187 -10.09 -5.45 -21.53
CA ARG A 187 -10.11 -4.12 -20.89
C ARG A 187 -8.72 -3.68 -20.45
N LEU A 188 -7.88 -4.60 -19.97
CA LEU A 188 -6.49 -4.29 -19.61
C LEU A 188 -5.68 -3.86 -20.84
N LYS A 189 -5.86 -4.56 -21.96
CA LYS A 189 -5.24 -4.18 -23.23
C LYS A 189 -5.71 -2.79 -23.69
N GLU A 190 -7.01 -2.54 -23.68
CA GLU A 190 -7.59 -1.23 -24.02
C GLU A 190 -7.03 -0.12 -23.12
N ALA A 191 -6.87 -0.37 -21.82
CA ALA A 191 -6.31 0.61 -20.89
C ALA A 191 -4.85 0.96 -21.23
N VAL A 192 -4.01 -0.04 -21.57
CA VAL A 192 -2.64 0.19 -22.06
C VAL A 192 -2.63 1.00 -23.37
N GLU A 193 -3.54 0.70 -24.31
CA GLU A 193 -3.60 1.39 -25.60
C GLU A 193 -4.08 2.85 -25.47
N THR A 194 -5.01 3.12 -24.55
CA THR A 194 -5.64 4.44 -24.38
C THR A 194 -4.89 5.36 -23.41
N HIS A 195 -4.07 4.80 -22.53
CA HIS A 195 -3.28 5.53 -21.51
C HIS A 195 -1.78 5.19 -21.62
N SER A 196 -1.31 5.01 -22.85
CA SER A 196 0.07 4.64 -23.15
C SER A 196 1.14 5.65 -22.67
N GLU A 197 0.72 6.83 -22.24
CA GLU A 197 1.59 7.91 -21.76
C GLU A 197 1.94 7.81 -20.26
N ILE A 198 1.29 6.92 -19.50
CA ILE A 198 1.56 6.70 -18.08
C ILE A 198 1.98 5.24 -17.78
N PRO A 199 2.80 5.01 -16.74
CA PRO A 199 3.32 3.68 -16.40
C PRO A 199 2.29 2.69 -15.84
N ASP A 200 1.19 3.19 -15.29
CA ASP A 200 0.22 2.43 -14.50
C ASP A 200 -0.29 1.15 -15.15
N PHE A 201 -0.87 1.27 -16.35
CA PHE A 201 -1.50 0.14 -17.01
C PHE A 201 -0.47 -0.80 -17.62
N TYR A 202 0.71 -0.31 -17.99
CA TYR A 202 1.85 -1.18 -18.32
C TYR A 202 2.27 -2.03 -17.14
N PHE A 203 2.38 -1.43 -15.95
CA PHE A 203 2.72 -2.15 -14.74
C PHE A 203 1.68 -3.22 -14.42
N LEU A 204 0.39 -2.88 -14.43
CA LEU A 204 -0.70 -3.84 -14.19
C LEU A 204 -0.72 -4.97 -15.23
N ALA A 205 -0.56 -4.64 -16.52
CA ALA A 205 -0.49 -5.63 -17.58
C ALA A 205 0.73 -6.54 -17.45
N GLY A 206 1.88 -5.99 -17.08
CA GLY A 206 3.10 -6.75 -16.83
C GLY A 206 2.95 -7.71 -15.65
N LEU A 207 2.30 -7.29 -14.56
CA LEU A 207 2.00 -8.16 -13.42
C LEU A 207 1.11 -9.33 -13.83
N ASN A 208 0.07 -9.07 -14.62
CA ASN A 208 -0.81 -10.12 -15.12
C ASN A 208 -0.06 -11.09 -16.05
N ALA A 209 0.72 -10.59 -17.01
CA ALA A 209 1.53 -11.43 -17.89
C ALA A 209 2.54 -12.28 -17.11
N GLN A 210 3.17 -11.72 -16.07
CA GLN A 210 4.09 -12.46 -15.19
C GLN A 210 3.36 -13.58 -14.42
N ALA A 211 2.15 -13.32 -13.91
CA ALA A 211 1.34 -14.33 -13.22
C ALA A 211 0.93 -15.49 -14.15
N GLU A 212 0.71 -15.19 -15.44
CA GLU A 212 0.46 -16.20 -16.49
C GLU A 212 1.74 -16.84 -17.03
N THR A 213 2.91 -16.55 -16.44
CA THR A 213 4.24 -17.03 -16.84
C THR A 213 4.67 -16.59 -18.25
N GLU A 214 4.00 -15.59 -18.83
CA GLU A 214 4.35 -14.94 -20.10
C GLU A 214 5.54 -13.98 -19.92
N TYR A 215 6.69 -14.48 -19.44
CA TYR A 215 7.81 -13.64 -19.00
C TYR A 215 8.35 -12.69 -20.09
N GLN A 216 8.31 -13.10 -21.36
CA GLN A 216 8.71 -12.22 -22.47
C GLN A 216 7.80 -10.99 -22.56
N ARG A 217 6.49 -11.20 -22.52
CA ARG A 217 5.50 -10.13 -22.60
C ARG A 217 5.53 -9.26 -21.34
N ALA A 218 5.68 -9.88 -20.17
CA ALA A 218 5.85 -9.17 -18.91
C ALA A 218 7.06 -8.24 -18.96
N HIS A 219 8.21 -8.72 -19.45
CA HIS A 219 9.42 -7.90 -19.63
C HIS A 219 9.16 -6.70 -20.53
N GLU A 220 8.59 -6.91 -21.72
CA GLU A 220 8.27 -5.83 -22.67
C GLU A 220 7.35 -4.76 -22.06
N LEU A 221 6.32 -5.18 -21.33
CA LEU A 221 5.39 -4.28 -20.65
C LEU A 221 6.07 -3.48 -19.54
N PHE A 222 6.88 -4.13 -18.69
CA PHE A 222 7.59 -3.44 -17.61
C PHE A 222 8.64 -2.46 -18.16
N VAL A 223 9.36 -2.81 -19.22
CA VAL A 223 10.30 -1.89 -19.89
C VAL A 223 9.56 -0.71 -20.50
N ALA A 224 8.44 -0.94 -21.18
CA ALA A 224 7.64 0.15 -21.75
C ALA A 224 7.11 1.09 -20.66
N GLY A 225 6.61 0.53 -19.55
CA GLY A 225 6.10 1.29 -18.42
C GLY A 225 7.18 2.10 -17.70
N SER A 226 8.36 1.52 -17.47
CA SER A 226 9.45 2.21 -16.77
C SER A 226 10.03 3.42 -17.54
N GLN A 227 9.78 3.48 -18.85
CA GLN A 227 10.19 4.58 -19.72
C GLN A 227 9.15 5.69 -19.85
N GLN A 228 7.91 5.49 -19.35
CA GLN A 228 6.87 6.51 -19.43
C GLN A 228 7.10 7.65 -18.43
N GLN A 229 6.50 8.80 -18.71
CA GLN A 229 6.45 9.90 -17.76
C GLN A 229 5.53 9.56 -16.60
N ALA A 230 5.92 9.96 -15.40
CA ALA A 230 5.12 9.84 -14.20
C ALA A 230 4.57 11.21 -13.81
N PRO A 231 3.31 11.54 -14.18
CA PRO A 231 2.74 12.87 -13.91
C PRO A 231 2.42 13.11 -12.44
N ASP A 232 2.32 12.05 -11.64
CA ASP A 232 1.98 12.10 -10.23
C ASP A 232 2.71 10.99 -9.44
N GLU A 233 2.58 11.04 -8.12
CA GLU A 233 3.20 10.09 -7.21
C GLU A 233 2.78 8.64 -7.48
N ARG A 234 1.51 8.41 -7.84
CA ARG A 234 0.99 7.07 -8.11
C ARG A 234 1.65 6.48 -9.36
N SER A 235 1.76 7.27 -10.42
CA SER A 235 2.48 6.86 -11.62
C SER A 235 3.97 6.68 -11.35
N GLU A 236 4.57 7.51 -10.49
CA GLU A 236 5.98 7.37 -10.16
C GLU A 236 6.24 6.05 -9.43
N LYS A 237 5.38 5.68 -8.49
CA LYS A 237 5.42 4.36 -7.85
C LYS A 237 5.28 3.23 -8.87
N ALA A 238 4.38 3.34 -9.85
CA ALA A 238 4.23 2.34 -10.90
C ALA A 238 5.47 2.23 -11.80
N ARG A 239 6.11 3.37 -12.15
CA ARG A 239 7.34 3.40 -12.97
C ARG A 239 8.51 2.74 -12.25
N LEU A 240 8.73 3.09 -10.98
CA LEU A 240 9.76 2.51 -10.13
C LEU A 240 9.50 1.02 -9.89
N SER A 241 8.25 0.64 -9.64
CA SER A 241 7.87 -0.76 -9.51
C SER A 241 8.09 -1.53 -10.82
N ALA A 242 7.86 -0.91 -11.98
CA ALA A 242 8.16 -1.52 -13.26
C ALA A 242 9.67 -1.77 -13.44
N LEU A 243 10.55 -0.82 -13.08
CA LEU A 243 12.02 -1.05 -13.08
C LEU A 243 12.41 -2.28 -12.25
N TYR A 244 11.91 -2.36 -11.01
CA TYR A 244 12.17 -3.51 -10.16
C TYR A 244 11.66 -4.83 -10.80
N GLN A 245 10.48 -4.78 -11.44
CA GLN A 245 9.88 -5.96 -12.05
C GLN A 245 10.55 -6.38 -13.37
N VAL A 246 11.20 -5.48 -14.12
CA VAL A 246 12.09 -5.86 -15.24
C VAL A 246 13.18 -6.80 -14.71
N ALA A 247 13.87 -6.40 -13.65
CA ALA A 247 14.92 -7.19 -13.03
C ALA A 247 14.42 -8.52 -12.46
N ARG A 248 13.31 -8.50 -11.72
CA ARG A 248 12.71 -9.73 -11.15
C ARG A 248 12.24 -10.70 -12.25
N THR A 249 11.70 -10.20 -13.35
CA THR A 249 11.30 -11.02 -14.50
C THR A 249 12.51 -11.64 -15.20
N ALA A 250 13.62 -10.90 -15.32
CA ALA A 250 14.87 -11.43 -15.85
C ALA A 250 15.45 -12.55 -14.97
N VAL A 251 15.38 -12.40 -13.63
CA VAL A 251 15.77 -13.48 -12.69
C VAL A 251 14.92 -14.74 -12.88
N PHE A 252 13.60 -14.61 -12.99
CA PHE A 252 12.70 -15.76 -13.12
C PHE A 252 12.83 -16.48 -14.46
N SER A 253 13.04 -15.73 -15.54
CA SER A 253 13.10 -16.30 -16.89
C SER A 253 14.50 -16.74 -17.30
N GLY A 254 15.56 -16.18 -16.69
CA GLY A 254 16.93 -16.33 -17.16
C GLY A 254 17.23 -15.58 -18.48
N ASN A 255 16.26 -14.80 -18.98
CA ASN A 255 16.37 -14.00 -20.21
C ASN A 255 16.51 -12.51 -19.88
N HIS A 256 16.89 -11.69 -20.86
CA HIS A 256 17.04 -10.23 -20.74
C HIS A 256 17.91 -9.79 -19.55
N VAL A 257 18.87 -10.62 -19.15
CA VAL A 257 19.63 -10.43 -17.90
C VAL A 257 20.36 -9.09 -17.88
N ALA A 258 20.93 -8.65 -19.01
CA ALA A 258 21.59 -7.35 -19.10
C ALA A 258 20.63 -6.17 -18.91
N GLU A 259 19.43 -6.23 -19.49
CA GLU A 259 18.39 -5.20 -19.29
C GLU A 259 17.87 -5.20 -17.85
N GLY A 260 17.70 -6.39 -17.26
CA GLY A 260 17.37 -6.55 -15.84
C GLY A 260 18.40 -5.93 -14.91
N THR A 261 19.69 -6.12 -15.18
CA THR A 261 20.79 -5.50 -14.42
C THR A 261 20.72 -3.98 -14.52
N ALA A 262 20.61 -3.43 -15.73
CA ALA A 262 20.52 -1.99 -15.91
C ALA A 262 19.28 -1.38 -15.23
N ALA A 263 18.13 -2.06 -15.29
CA ALA A 263 16.90 -1.60 -14.66
C ALA A 263 16.98 -1.57 -13.12
N ILE A 264 17.58 -2.59 -12.50
CA ILE A 264 17.72 -2.59 -11.03
C ILE A 264 18.78 -1.61 -10.54
N GLU A 265 19.83 -1.37 -11.33
CA GLU A 265 20.82 -0.31 -11.04
C GLU A 265 20.14 1.06 -11.08
N SER A 266 19.33 1.35 -12.11
CA SER A 266 18.52 2.58 -12.16
C SER A 266 17.61 2.71 -10.94
N TYR A 267 16.92 1.64 -10.55
CA TYR A 267 16.07 1.64 -9.36
C TYR A 267 16.85 1.97 -8.07
N LEU A 268 18.06 1.42 -7.92
CA LEU A 268 18.92 1.65 -6.76
C LEU A 268 19.49 3.08 -6.72
N ASP A 269 19.80 3.66 -7.89
CA ASP A 269 20.30 5.02 -8.03
C ASP A 269 19.23 6.07 -7.72
N GLU A 270 18.00 5.80 -8.12
CA GLU A 270 16.86 6.67 -7.82
C GLU A 270 16.46 6.66 -6.33
N ASN A 271 16.93 5.65 -5.59
CA ASN A 271 16.78 5.54 -4.14
C ASN A 271 15.35 5.88 -3.65
N PRO A 272 14.32 5.11 -4.06
CA PRO A 272 12.93 5.48 -3.85
C PRO A 272 12.56 5.77 -2.39
N GLY A 273 13.18 5.07 -1.43
CA GLY A 273 13.00 5.32 0.01
C GLY A 273 11.56 5.15 0.53
N LYS A 274 10.61 4.73 -0.30
CA LYS A 274 9.19 4.64 0.08
C LYS A 274 8.85 3.28 0.70
N PRO A 275 8.09 3.23 1.80
CA PRO A 275 7.71 1.97 2.46
C PRO A 275 6.90 1.00 1.57
N ASP A 276 6.21 1.50 0.55
CA ASP A 276 5.36 0.73 -0.35
C ASP A 276 6.08 0.24 -1.63
N LEU A 277 7.37 0.55 -1.77
CA LEU A 277 8.22 0.07 -2.85
C LEU A 277 9.21 -0.99 -2.34
N PRO A 278 9.69 -1.91 -3.20
CA PRO A 278 10.71 -2.89 -2.81
C PRO A 278 11.94 -2.21 -2.17
N SER A 279 12.38 -2.71 -1.02
CA SER A 279 13.49 -2.09 -0.30
C SER A 279 14.80 -2.13 -1.11
N ARG A 280 15.74 -1.25 -0.74
CA ARG A 280 17.10 -1.27 -1.28
C ARG A 280 17.74 -2.65 -1.14
N ASP A 281 17.63 -3.27 0.03
CA ASP A 281 18.18 -4.60 0.28
C ASP A 281 17.57 -5.67 -0.66
N TRP A 282 16.26 -5.62 -0.91
CA TRP A 282 15.60 -6.51 -1.86
C TRP A 282 16.03 -6.26 -3.31
N ALA A 283 16.28 -5.01 -3.68
CA ALA A 283 16.78 -4.65 -5.00
C ALA A 283 18.25 -5.09 -5.20
N GLU A 284 19.10 -4.90 -4.20
CA GLU A 284 20.49 -5.39 -4.21
C GLU A 284 20.52 -6.93 -4.28
N PHE A 285 19.61 -7.62 -3.60
CA PHE A 285 19.50 -9.07 -3.74
C PHE A 285 19.14 -9.50 -5.16
N ARG A 286 18.22 -8.80 -5.86
CA ARG A 286 17.94 -9.06 -7.28
C ARG A 286 19.17 -8.83 -8.16
N LEU A 287 19.93 -7.77 -7.90
CA LEU A 287 21.18 -7.50 -8.61
C LEU A 287 22.18 -8.65 -8.43
N ALA A 288 22.31 -9.20 -7.22
CA ALA A 288 23.17 -10.36 -6.98
C ALA A 288 22.72 -11.59 -7.77
N GLN A 289 21.40 -11.86 -7.84
CA GLN A 289 20.86 -12.97 -8.64
C GLN A 289 21.16 -12.79 -10.14
N LEU A 290 21.08 -11.56 -10.65
CA LEU A 290 21.41 -11.24 -12.04
C LEU A 290 22.91 -11.38 -12.32
N TYR A 291 23.79 -10.92 -11.42
CA TYR A 291 25.22 -11.17 -11.52
C TYR A 291 25.55 -12.66 -11.55
N GLN A 292 24.87 -13.46 -10.74
CA GLN A 292 25.03 -14.91 -10.76
C GLN A 292 24.64 -15.52 -12.13
N LEU A 293 23.55 -15.05 -12.75
CA LEU A 293 23.14 -15.47 -14.09
C LEU A 293 24.13 -15.06 -15.19
N GLN A 294 24.87 -13.98 -14.99
CA GLN A 294 25.94 -13.52 -15.89
C GLN A 294 27.28 -14.23 -15.66
N GLY A 295 27.39 -15.09 -14.64
CA GLY A 295 28.65 -15.74 -14.26
C GLY A 295 29.57 -14.86 -13.39
N ASN A 296 29.08 -13.71 -12.93
CA ASN A 296 29.79 -12.77 -12.05
C ASN A 296 29.63 -13.17 -10.57
N SER A 297 30.07 -14.39 -10.24
CA SER A 297 29.84 -15.01 -8.92
C SER A 297 30.50 -14.27 -7.75
N GLU A 298 31.62 -13.57 -7.99
CA GLU A 298 32.32 -12.79 -6.94
C GLU A 298 31.48 -11.59 -6.50
N GLN A 299 30.98 -10.79 -7.45
CA GLN A 299 30.10 -9.66 -7.13
C GLN A 299 28.78 -10.11 -6.49
N ALA A 300 28.21 -11.23 -6.95
CA ALA A 300 27.00 -11.80 -6.34
C ALA A 300 27.24 -12.23 -4.88
N ALA A 301 28.38 -12.85 -4.59
CA ALA A 301 28.76 -13.28 -3.25
C ALA A 301 29.01 -12.08 -2.31
N GLU A 302 29.66 -11.02 -2.80
CA GLU A 302 29.90 -9.80 -2.01
C GLU A 302 28.57 -9.18 -1.52
N ILE A 303 27.60 -9.02 -2.43
CA ILE A 303 26.30 -8.45 -2.10
C ILE A 303 25.56 -9.34 -1.10
N THR A 304 25.44 -10.65 -1.38
CA THR A 304 24.67 -11.55 -0.52
C THR A 304 25.29 -11.72 0.87
N ASN A 305 26.62 -11.67 1.00
CA ASN A 305 27.30 -11.68 2.30
C ASN A 305 27.01 -10.41 3.11
N ARG A 306 26.99 -9.24 2.45
CA ARG A 306 26.64 -7.97 3.11
C ARG A 306 25.18 -7.97 3.59
N LEU A 307 24.26 -8.50 2.78
CA LEU A 307 22.84 -8.60 3.12
C LEU A 307 22.50 -9.70 4.13
N GLY A 308 23.43 -10.64 4.40
CA GLY A 308 23.19 -11.78 5.29
C GLY A 308 22.87 -11.45 6.75
N ASN A 309 23.09 -10.19 7.16
CA ASN A 309 22.75 -9.66 8.49
C ASN A 309 21.57 -8.65 8.46
N SER A 310 20.77 -8.64 7.39
CA SER A 310 19.59 -7.76 7.30
C SER A 310 18.60 -8.07 8.42
N GLN A 311 17.91 -7.04 8.90
CA GLN A 311 16.81 -7.18 9.88
C GLN A 311 15.54 -7.76 9.24
N ASP A 312 15.48 -7.80 7.91
CA ASP A 312 14.40 -8.49 7.18
C ASP A 312 14.65 -10.01 7.18
N GLU A 313 13.91 -10.71 8.03
CA GLU A 313 13.96 -12.18 8.13
C GLU A 313 13.56 -12.88 6.82
N SER A 314 12.62 -12.30 6.06
CA SER A 314 12.15 -12.86 4.79
C SER A 314 13.25 -12.78 3.74
N LEU A 315 13.96 -11.65 3.68
CA LEU A 315 15.13 -11.50 2.83
C LEU A 315 16.24 -12.48 3.22
N THR A 316 16.55 -12.56 4.52
CA THR A 316 17.57 -13.48 5.04
C THR A 316 17.26 -14.94 4.69
N LYS A 317 15.98 -15.33 4.74
CA LYS A 317 15.51 -16.64 4.29
C LYS A 317 15.71 -16.83 2.78
N ALA A 318 15.32 -15.86 1.96
CA ALA A 318 15.47 -15.93 0.51
C ALA A 318 16.95 -16.05 0.08
N ILE A 319 17.86 -15.35 0.74
CA ILE A 319 19.32 -15.47 0.49
C ILE A 319 19.80 -16.89 0.79
N LYS A 320 19.39 -17.47 1.93
CA LYS A 320 19.76 -18.85 2.31
C LYS A 320 19.24 -19.88 1.31
N GLU A 321 18.01 -19.71 0.83
CA GLU A 321 17.42 -20.57 -0.21
C GLU A 321 18.21 -20.48 -1.51
N HIS A 322 18.52 -19.26 -1.96
CA HIS A 322 19.34 -19.04 -3.16
C HIS A 322 20.73 -19.69 -3.05
N HIS A 323 21.42 -19.56 -1.93
CA HIS A 323 22.72 -20.22 -1.71
C HIS A 323 22.62 -21.76 -1.78
N ARG A 324 21.53 -22.35 -1.26
CA ARG A 324 21.31 -23.80 -1.35
C ARG A 324 21.07 -24.24 -2.79
N GLU A 325 20.33 -23.47 -3.58
CA GLU A 325 20.11 -23.75 -5.00
C GLU A 325 21.40 -23.73 -5.81
N LEU A 326 22.33 -22.82 -5.49
CA LEU A 326 23.65 -22.77 -6.14
C LEU A 326 24.55 -23.93 -5.72
N ALA A 327 24.51 -24.35 -4.46
CA ALA A 327 25.32 -25.47 -3.97
C ALA A 327 24.82 -26.85 -4.45
N GLY A 328 23.57 -26.94 -4.90
CA GLY A 328 22.96 -28.17 -5.44
C GLY A 328 23.07 -28.36 -6.95
N LYS A 329 23.62 -27.38 -7.68
CA LYS A 329 23.88 -27.43 -9.13
C LYS A 329 25.33 -27.79 -9.42
#